data_AF-A0A951RGN0-F1
#
_entry.id   AF-A0A951RGN0-F1
#
_cell.length_a   1.000
_cell.length_b   1.000
_cell.length_c   1.000
_cell.angle_alpha   90.00
_cell.angle_beta   90.00
_cell.angle_gamma   90.00
#
_symmetry.space_group_name_H-M   'P 1'
#
loop_
_entity.id
_entity.type
_entity.pdbx_description
1 polymer ?
#
loop_
_entity_poly.entity_id
_entity_poly.type
_entity_poly.pdbx_seq_one_letter_code
_entity_poly.pdbx_strand_id
1 'polypeptide(L)'
;DRANFRGAPRDRFAGTTVFYHNTDLRLKIRDVQSNVLPGQLGLQLLFDHGRVWIDNQNSNTWHYAWGGGLWYNIFGNFIINMSYAQAKNGRSFNVLTGFMF
;
A
#
# COMPACT_ATOMS: atom_id res chain seq x y z
N ASP A 1 -10.55 -14.17 -9.80
CA ASP A 1 -9.70 -13.81 -8.63
C ASP A 1 -8.78 -12.65 -8.97
N ARG A 2 -8.83 -11.58 -8.16
CA ARG A 2 -8.28 -10.25 -8.49
C ARG A 2 -6.99 -9.98 -7.71
N ALA A 3 -5.84 -10.05 -8.38
CA ALA A 3 -4.55 -9.73 -7.76
C ALA A 3 -4.37 -8.21 -7.61
N ASN A 4 -4.21 -7.73 -6.38
CA ASN A 4 -4.03 -6.32 -6.06
C ASN A 4 -2.55 -6.03 -5.75
N PHE A 5 -1.71 -6.00 -6.80
CA PHE A 5 -0.36 -5.45 -6.68
C PHE A 5 -0.45 -3.93 -6.91
N ARG A 6 -0.16 -3.13 -5.89
CA ARG A 6 -0.16 -1.66 -5.98
C ARG A 6 1.01 -1.24 -6.89
N GLY A 7 0.75 -1.17 -8.20
CA GLY A 7 1.74 -0.77 -9.21
C GLY A 7 1.86 -1.64 -10.47
N ALA A 8 1.01 -2.68 -10.65
CA ALA A 8 0.97 -3.47 -11.89
C ALA A 8 -0.40 -3.33 -12.58
N PRO A 9 -0.46 -3.14 -13.91
CA PRO A 9 -1.73 -3.07 -14.63
C PRO A 9 -2.51 -4.39 -14.53
N ARG A 10 -3.82 -4.26 -14.30
CA ARG A 10 -4.77 -5.35 -13.96
C ARG A 10 -5.02 -6.40 -15.06
N ASP A 11 -4.76 -6.10 -16.33
CA ASP A 11 -5.39 -6.83 -17.46
C ASP A 11 -4.42 -7.55 -18.41
N ARG A 12 -3.24 -8.00 -17.99
CA ARG A 12 -2.28 -8.63 -18.93
C ARG A 12 -1.95 -10.12 -18.68
N PHE A 13 -2.78 -10.83 -17.92
CA PHE A 13 -2.35 -12.08 -17.26
C PHE A 13 -3.41 -13.22 -17.35
N ALA A 14 -3.94 -13.49 -18.54
CA ALA A 14 -4.67 -14.74 -18.80
C ALA A 14 -3.66 -15.88 -19.06
N GLY A 15 -3.71 -16.97 -18.29
CA GLY A 15 -2.76 -18.09 -18.38
C GLY A 15 -1.46 -17.91 -17.58
N THR A 16 -1.51 -17.15 -16.48
CA THR A 16 -0.34 -16.91 -15.62
C THR A 16 -0.68 -17.15 -14.16
N THR A 17 0.19 -17.86 -13.44
CA THR A 17 0.09 -18.00 -11.98
C THR A 17 0.75 -16.79 -11.32
N VAL A 18 0.12 -16.20 -10.30
CA VAL A 18 0.64 -15.01 -9.61
C VAL A 18 0.62 -15.23 -8.11
N PHE A 19 1.75 -14.96 -7.46
CA PHE A 19 1.86 -14.84 -6.01
C PHE A 19 2.20 -13.40 -5.66
N TYR A 20 1.52 -12.83 -4.67
CA TYR A 20 1.84 -11.50 -4.13
C TYR A 20 1.57 -11.47 -2.63
N HIS A 21 2.35 -10.66 -1.92
CA HIS A 21 2.20 -10.40 -0.50
C HIS A 21 2.44 -8.91 -0.25
N ASN A 22 1.52 -8.29 0.47
CA ASN A 22 1.55 -6.88 0.83
C ASN A 22 1.66 -6.76 2.35
N THR A 23 2.69 -6.07 2.82
CA THR A 23 2.92 -5.79 4.24
C THR A 23 2.76 -4.29 4.49
N ASP A 24 1.77 -3.93 5.30
CA ASP A 24 1.51 -2.56 5.75
C ASP A 24 1.77 -2.46 7.26
N LEU A 25 2.86 -1.79 7.66
CA LEU A 25 3.13 -1.53 9.08
C LEU A 25 2.71 -0.10 9.42
N ARG A 26 1.90 0.07 10.46
CA ARG A 26 1.45 1.39 10.94
C ARG A 26 1.91 1.63 12.38
N LEU A 27 2.53 2.77 12.59
CA LEU A 27 3.05 3.19 13.89
C LEU A 27 2.39 4.50 14.29
N LYS A 28 1.74 4.51 15.46
CA LYS A 28 1.27 5.77 16.07
C LYS A 28 2.50 6.52 16.58
N ILE A 29 2.66 7.76 16.15
CA ILE A 29 3.77 8.61 16.57
C ILE A 29 3.36 9.50 17.74
N ARG A 30 2.17 10.13 17.67
CA ARG A 30 1.67 10.96 18.77
C ARG A 30 0.17 11.12 18.74
N ASP A 31 -0.40 11.37 19.91
CA ASP A 31 -1.73 11.94 20.04
C ASP A 31 -1.62 13.47 19.90
N VAL A 32 -2.57 14.06 19.18
CA VAL A 32 -2.66 15.50 18.90
C VAL A 32 -3.83 16.05 19.68
N GLN A 33 -3.53 16.83 20.72
CA GLN A 33 -4.52 17.53 21.54
C GLN A 33 -4.69 18.94 20.99
N SER A 34 -5.70 19.14 20.14
CA SER A 34 -6.04 20.43 19.54
C SER A 34 -7.52 20.72 19.72
N ASN A 35 -7.89 21.98 19.91
CA ASN A 35 -9.30 22.38 20.06
C ASN A 35 -10.08 22.32 18.75
N VAL A 36 -9.39 22.31 17.61
CA VAL A 36 -10.02 22.34 16.27
C VAL A 36 -9.93 20.99 15.58
N LEU A 37 -8.77 20.33 15.65
CA LEU A 37 -8.52 19.06 14.99
C LEU A 37 -7.77 18.08 15.91
N PRO A 38 -8.39 17.63 17.02
CA PRO A 38 -7.81 16.59 17.86
C PRO A 38 -7.77 15.25 17.11
N GLY A 39 -6.75 14.43 17.37
CA GLY A 39 -6.57 13.20 16.63
C GLY A 39 -5.29 12.45 16.94
N GLN A 40 -4.93 11.53 16.08
CA GLN A 40 -3.72 10.72 16.19
C GLN A 40 -2.92 10.80 14.90
N LEU A 41 -1.63 11.10 15.01
CA LEU A 41 -0.70 11.13 13.89
C LEU A 41 0.18 9.89 13.93
N GLY A 42 0.37 9.27 12.76
CA GLY A 42 1.26 8.13 12.64
C GLY A 42 1.97 8.03 11.30
N LEU A 43 2.95 7.12 11.28
CA LEU A 43 3.69 6.70 10.09
C LEU A 43 3.15 5.38 9.58
N GLN A 44 3.33 5.15 8.28
CA GLN A 44 3.09 3.88 7.62
C GLN A 44 4.32 3.49 6.80
N LEU A 45 4.69 2.21 6.86
CA LEU A 45 5.67 1.59 5.97
C LEU A 45 4.95 0.56 5.11
N LEU A 46 5.31 0.52 3.84
CA LEU A 46 4.75 -0.33 2.81
C LEU A 46 5.86 -1.23 2.29
N PHE A 47 5.63 -2.53 2.24
CA PHE A 47 6.53 -3.47 1.60
C PHE A 47 5.74 -4.55 0.88
N ASP A 48 5.90 -4.60 -0.44
CA ASP A 48 5.21 -5.53 -1.32
C ASP A 48 6.23 -6.39 -2.05
N HIS A 49 5.96 -7.68 -2.16
CA HIS A 49 6.73 -8.58 -3.02
C HIS A 49 5.82 -9.59 -3.71
N GLY A 50 6.21 -10.00 -4.91
CA GLY A 50 5.43 -10.94 -5.69
C GLY A 50 6.20 -11.54 -6.83
N ARG A 51 5.64 -12.61 -7.39
CA ARG A 51 6.21 -13.34 -8.52
C ARG A 51 5.10 -13.74 -9.48
N VAL A 52 5.40 -13.62 -10.76
CA VAL A 52 4.51 -13.98 -11.86
C VAL A 52 5.17 -15.12 -12.64
N TRP A 53 4.42 -16.19 -12.85
CA TRP A 53 4.78 -17.31 -13.71
C TRP A 53 3.89 -17.30 -14.94
N ILE A 54 4.51 -17.40 -16.10
CA ILE A 54 3.82 -17.50 -17.38
C ILE A 54 3.99 -18.93 -17.87
N ASP A 55 2.89 -19.56 -18.31
CA ASP A 55 2.94 -20.91 -18.85
C ASP A 55 3.97 -21.00 -19.99
N ASN A 56 4.80 -22.04 -19.97
CA ASN A 56 5.93 -22.25 -20.89
C ASN A 56 7.11 -21.24 -20.77
N GLN A 57 7.19 -20.42 -19.70
CA GLN A 57 8.41 -19.66 -19.37
C GLN A 57 8.88 -19.89 -17.93
N ASN A 58 10.13 -20.31 -17.77
CA ASN A 58 10.81 -20.39 -16.47
C ASN A 58 11.23 -18.99 -16.00
N SER A 59 10.29 -18.17 -15.52
CA SER A 59 10.60 -16.90 -14.88
C SER A 59 10.91 -17.09 -13.39
N ASN A 60 12.16 -16.82 -12.99
CA ASN A 60 12.62 -16.80 -11.58
C ASN A 60 12.64 -15.40 -10.96
N THR A 61 12.01 -14.42 -11.62
CA THR A 61 12.09 -13.02 -11.19
C THR A 61 11.09 -12.70 -10.09
N TRP A 62 11.61 -12.19 -8.97
CA TRP A 62 10.82 -11.56 -7.91
C TRP A 62 10.69 -10.06 -8.16
N HIS A 63 9.49 -9.54 -7.99
CA HIS A 63 9.17 -8.12 -8.05
C HIS A 63 8.98 -7.58 -6.64
N TYR A 64 9.56 -6.42 -6.37
CA TYR A 64 9.50 -5.75 -5.08
C TYR A 64 9.01 -4.31 -5.25
N ALA A 65 8.21 -3.85 -4.30
CA ALA A 65 7.88 -2.45 -4.10
C ALA A 65 7.99 -2.12 -2.61
N TRP A 66 8.38 -0.89 -2.32
CA TRP A 66 8.47 -0.41 -0.95
C TRP A 66 8.08 1.06 -0.90
N GLY A 67 7.68 1.51 0.27
CA GLY A 67 7.15 2.84 0.41
C GLY A 67 6.82 3.19 1.84
N GLY A 68 6.19 4.34 1.99
CA GLY A 68 5.76 4.81 3.28
C GLY A 68 4.85 6.01 3.16
N GLY A 69 4.29 6.41 4.28
CA GLY A 69 3.33 7.47 4.33
C GLY A 69 3.06 7.98 5.73
N LEU A 70 2.20 8.98 5.79
CA LEU A 70 1.65 9.52 7.01
C LEU A 70 0.16 9.22 7.04
N TRP A 71 -0.36 8.98 8.23
CA TRP A 71 -1.78 8.91 8.47
C TRP A 71 -2.17 9.80 9.64
N TYR A 72 -3.36 10.38 9.56
CA TYR A 72 -3.96 11.18 10.61
C TYR A 72 -5.39 10.71 10.85
N ASN A 73 -5.70 10.33 12.08
CA ASN A 73 -7.04 9.97 12.51
C ASN A 73 -7.66 11.14 13.28
N ILE A 74 -8.62 11.82 12.66
CA ILE A 74 -9.35 12.97 13.19
C ILE A 74 -10.54 12.46 14.01
N PHE A 75 -10.70 12.98 15.23
CA PHE A 75 -11.77 12.61 16.17
C PHE A 75 -11.95 11.10 16.43
N GLY A 76 -10.94 10.28 16.10
CA GLY A 76 -10.99 8.83 16.24
C GLY A 76 -11.78 8.09 15.15
N ASN A 77 -12.44 8.79 14.21
CA ASN A 77 -13.39 8.19 13.27
C ASN A 77 -13.15 8.55 11.80
N PHE A 78 -12.30 9.53 11.48
CA PHE A 78 -12.01 9.92 10.11
C PHE A 78 -10.51 9.89 9.85
N ILE A 79 -10.07 9.05 8.90
CA ILE A 79 -8.66 8.90 8.57
C ILE A 79 -8.31 9.61 7.27
N ILE A 80 -7.19 10.32 7.29
CA ILE A 80 -6.49 10.80 6.11
C ILE A 80 -5.17 10.03 6.03
N ASN A 81 -4.90 9.40 4.90
CA ASN A 81 -3.66 8.69 4.63
C ASN A 81 -3.03 9.24 3.35
N MET A 82 -1.75 9.59 3.43
CA MET A 82 -0.95 9.99 2.28
C MET A 82 0.27 9.09 2.23
N SER A 83 0.45 8.37 1.12
CA SER A 83 1.54 7.42 0.98
C SER A 83 2.16 7.46 -0.42
N TYR A 84 3.44 7.12 -0.45
CA TYR A 84 4.22 6.98 -1.67
C TYR A 84 4.88 5.61 -1.68
N ALA A 85 4.85 4.94 -2.84
CA ALA A 85 5.52 3.66 -3.03
C ALA A 85 6.30 3.65 -4.35
N GLN A 86 7.44 2.96 -4.33
CA GLN A 86 8.33 2.80 -5.47
C GLN A 86 8.61 1.32 -5.71
N ALA A 87 8.53 0.93 -6.98
CA ALA A 87 8.92 -0.38 -7.50
C ALA A 87 9.98 -0.19 -8.58
N LYS A 88 10.57 -1.29 -9.06
CA LYS A 88 11.57 -1.27 -10.15
C LYS A 88 11.06 -0.54 -11.41
N ASN A 89 9.78 -0.70 -11.73
CA ASN A 89 9.19 -0.23 -12.99
C ASN A 89 8.13 0.85 -12.81
N GLY A 90 8.05 1.48 -11.64
CA GLY A 90 7.00 2.47 -11.39
C GLY A 90 7.03 3.09 -10.01
N ARG A 91 6.35 4.23 -9.89
CA ARG A 91 6.14 4.95 -8.65
C ARG A 91 4.65 5.25 -8.53
N SER A 92 4.14 5.26 -7.31
CA SER A 92 2.75 5.59 -7.04
C SER A 92 2.67 6.54 -5.85
N PHE A 93 1.74 7.48 -5.94
CA PHE A 93 1.34 8.34 -4.84
C PHE A 93 -0.15 8.11 -4.60
N ASN A 94 -0.52 7.93 -3.34
CA ASN A 94 -1.88 7.61 -2.94
C ASN A 94 -2.34 8.55 -1.84
N VAL A 95 -3.55 9.06 -1.98
CA VAL A 95 -4.28 9.77 -0.93
C VAL A 95 -5.57 9.02 -0.69
N LEU A 96 -5.76 8.54 0.53
CA LEU A 96 -6.96 7.83 0.94
C LEU A 96 -7.59 8.56 2.12
N THR A 97 -8.88 8.81 2.01
CA THR A 97 -9.69 9.37 3.09
C THR A 97 -10.87 8.45 3.35
N GLY A 98 -11.32 8.35 4.60
CA GLY A 98 -12.44 7.47 4.93
C GLY A 98 -12.88 7.55 6.38
N PHE A 99 -14.11 7.10 6.63
CA PHE A 99 -14.65 6.94 7.97
C PHE A 99 -14.47 5.50 8.46
N MET A 100 -14.23 5.33 9.75
CA MET A 100 -14.26 4.05 10.45
C MET A 100 -15.62 3.92 11.15
N PHE A 101 -16.55 3.19 10.56
CA PHE A 101 -17.86 2.85 11.13
C PHE A 101 -18.15 1.36 10.95
#